data_AF-A0A3D1TSX6-F1
#
_entry.id   AF-A0A3D1TSX6-F1
#
_cell.length_a   1.000
_cell.length_b   1.000
_cell.length_c   1.000
_cell.angle_alpha   90.00
_cell.angle_beta   90.00
_cell.angle_gamma   90.00
#
_symmetry.space_group_name_H-M   'P 1'
#
loop_
_entity.id
_entity.type
_entity.pdbx_description
1 polymer ?
#
loop_
_entity_poly.entity_id
_entity_poly.type
_entity_poly.pdbx_seq_one_letter_code
_entity_poly.pdbx_strand_id
1 'polypeptide(L)'
;FHWTTDDSQVWPDPPALERLGEIGAPTVVAVGELDTPDLQGMAEALANGIPGAQKTVVRGAGHMSNMEKPDQVTELIIGHLTAG
;
A
#
# COMPACT_ATOMS: atom_id res chain seq x y z
N PHE A 1 -18.75 -18.22 -3.22
CA PHE A 1 -18.71 -16.95 -3.97
C PHE A 1 -17.94 -17.21 -5.26
N HIS A 2 -18.60 -17.17 -6.40
CA HIS A 2 -17.98 -17.35 -7.71
C HIS A 2 -18.18 -16.03 -8.44
N TRP A 3 -17.12 -15.25 -8.59
CA TRP A 3 -17.14 -14.02 -9.37
C TRP A 3 -17.25 -14.42 -10.84
N THR A 4 -18.42 -14.21 -11.45
CA THR A 4 -18.67 -14.45 -12.88
C THR A 4 -18.30 -13.24 -13.75
N THR A 5 -17.42 -12.38 -13.25
CA THR A 5 -16.92 -11.25 -14.01
C THR A 5 -15.98 -11.80 -15.08
N ASP A 6 -16.21 -11.43 -16.32
CA ASP A 6 -15.23 -11.57 -17.39
C ASP A 6 -13.87 -11.08 -16.88
N ASP A 7 -12.89 -11.97 -16.84
CA ASP A 7 -11.57 -11.75 -16.23
C ASP A 7 -10.68 -10.98 -17.22
N SER A 8 -11.21 -9.85 -17.73
CA SER A 8 -10.56 -8.98 -18.69
C SER A 8 -9.50 -8.11 -18.01
N GLN A 9 -8.74 -8.67 -17.07
CA GLN A 9 -7.73 -7.96 -16.33
C GLN A 9 -6.60 -7.57 -17.30
N VAL A 10 -6.62 -6.33 -17.77
CA VAL A 10 -5.57 -5.76 -18.60
C VAL A 10 -4.47 -5.26 -17.68
N TRP A 11 -3.32 -5.93 -17.72
CA TRP A 11 -2.12 -5.45 -17.04
C TRP A 11 -1.56 -4.24 -17.79
N PRO A 12 -1.11 -3.20 -17.08
CA PRO A 12 -0.45 -2.07 -17.72
C PRO A 12 0.87 -2.52 -18.39
N ASP A 13 1.15 -1.94 -19.55
CA ASP A 13 2.42 -2.07 -20.28
C ASP A 13 3.05 -0.67 -20.47
N PRO A 14 4.20 -0.37 -19.84
CA PRO A 14 4.96 -1.26 -18.97
C PRO A 14 4.26 -1.51 -17.62
N PRO A 15 4.66 -2.56 -16.87
CA PRO A 15 4.14 -2.83 -15.54
C PRO A 15 4.20 -1.59 -14.63
N ALA A 16 3.17 -1.37 -13.81
CA ALA A 16 3.09 -0.20 -12.93
C ALA A 16 4.31 -0.05 -11.99
N LEU A 17 4.92 -1.18 -11.60
CA LEU A 17 6.13 -1.22 -10.78
C LEU A 17 7.31 -0.46 -11.42
N GLU A 18 7.40 -0.45 -12.76
CA GLU A 18 8.47 0.24 -13.48
C GLU A 18 8.25 1.76 -13.57
N ARG A 19 7.05 2.23 -13.23
CA ARG A 19 6.63 3.62 -13.36
C ARG A 19 6.40 4.33 -12.02
N LEU A 20 6.77 3.71 -10.90
CA LEU A 20 6.60 4.31 -9.57
C LEU A 20 7.27 5.69 -9.43
N GLY A 21 8.38 5.91 -10.14
CA GLY A 21 9.10 7.17 -10.20
C GLY A 21 8.30 8.34 -10.79
N GLU A 22 7.20 8.07 -11.49
CA GLU A 22 6.31 9.09 -12.05
C GLU A 22 5.33 9.66 -11.02
N ILE A 23 5.19 9.01 -9.85
CA ILE A 23 4.27 9.46 -8.80
C ILE A 23 4.88 10.68 -8.09
N GLY A 24 4.30 11.85 -8.36
CA GLY A 24 4.66 13.12 -7.71
C GLY A 24 3.77 13.51 -6.53
N ALA A 25 2.71 12.74 -6.27
CA ALA A 25 1.82 12.99 -5.12
C ALA A 25 2.47 12.51 -3.81
N PRO A 26 2.31 13.24 -2.69
CA PRO A 26 2.68 12.72 -1.37
C PRO A 26 2.11 11.33 -1.16
N THR A 27 2.94 10.39 -0.69
CA THR A 27 2.55 8.97 -0.60
C THR A 27 2.97 8.36 0.73
N VAL A 28 2.05 7.62 1.35
CA VAL A 28 2.32 6.75 2.49
C VAL A 28 1.98 5.32 2.11
N VAL A 29 2.90 4.39 2.37
CA VAL A 29 2.73 2.95 2.14
C VAL A 29 2.55 2.27 3.49
N ALA A 30 1.37 1.69 3.74
CA ALA A 30 1.07 0.97 4.97
C ALA A 30 1.13 -0.55 4.76
N VAL A 31 1.73 -1.29 5.69
CA VAL A 31 1.75 -2.77 5.69
C VAL A 31 1.60 -3.31 7.10
N GLY A 32 0.93 -4.45 7.28
CA GLY A 32 0.79 -5.09 8.58
C GLY A 32 2.11 -5.70 9.06
N GLU A 33 2.38 -5.65 10.36
CA GLU A 33 3.54 -6.35 10.96
C GLU A 33 3.50 -7.87 10.75
N LEU A 34 2.29 -8.44 10.71
CA LEU A 34 2.02 -9.87 10.57
C LEU A 34 1.67 -10.27 9.13
N ASP A 35 1.82 -9.36 8.18
CA ASP A 35 1.68 -9.67 6.76
C ASP A 35 2.76 -10.66 6.29
N THR A 36 2.48 -11.33 5.17
CA THR A 36 3.45 -12.26 4.57
C THR A 36 4.72 -11.52 4.14
N PRO A 37 5.88 -12.22 4.09
CA PRO A 37 7.12 -11.62 3.60
C PRO A 37 6.98 -10.98 2.21
N ASP A 38 6.18 -11.58 1.32
CA ASP A 38 5.93 -11.04 -0.02
C ASP A 38 5.25 -9.67 0.04
N LEU A 39 4.24 -9.50 0.90
CA LEU A 39 3.55 -8.21 1.07
C LEU A 39 4.47 -7.15 1.70
N GLN A 40 5.32 -7.56 2.65
CA GLN A 40 6.33 -6.68 3.22
C GLN A 40 7.34 -6.23 2.16
N GLY A 41 7.78 -7.15 1.29
CA GLY A 41 8.66 -6.87 0.16
C GLY A 41 8.01 -5.95 -0.89
N MET A 42 6.72 -6.13 -1.18
CA MET A 42 5.95 -5.24 -2.05
C MET A 42 5.87 -3.83 -1.47
N ALA A 43 5.60 -3.69 -0.17
CA ALA A 43 5.58 -2.39 0.51
C ALA A 43 6.96 -1.70 0.47
N GLU A 44 8.04 -2.47 0.59
CA GLU A 44 9.41 -1.96 0.43
C GLU A 44 9.70 -1.50 -1.00
N ALA A 45 9.30 -2.28 -2.00
CA ALA A 45 9.45 -1.89 -3.40
C ALA A 45 8.70 -0.59 -3.71
N LEU A 46 7.47 -0.43 -3.21
CA LEU A 46 6.69 0.80 -3.36
C LEU A 46 7.39 1.99 -2.67
N ALA A 47 7.81 1.83 -1.42
CA ALA A 47 8.45 2.92 -0.67
C ALA A 47 9.79 3.35 -1.28
N ASN A 48 10.55 2.41 -1.84
CA ASN A 48 11.81 2.71 -2.51
C ASN A 48 11.63 3.27 -3.92
N GLY A 49 10.56 2.89 -4.62
CA GLY A 49 10.30 3.29 -6.00
C GLY A 49 9.58 4.63 -6.15
N ILE A 50 8.80 5.05 -5.15
CA ILE A 50 8.03 6.30 -5.18
C ILE A 50 8.84 7.43 -4.53
N PRO A 51 9.11 8.54 -5.25
CA PRO A 51 9.84 9.67 -4.71
C PRO A 51 9.18 10.23 -3.44
N GLY A 52 9.91 10.21 -2.32
CA GLY A 52 9.44 10.78 -1.05
C GLY A 52 8.39 9.95 -0.32
N ALA A 53 8.09 8.73 -0.76
CA ALA A 53 7.16 7.87 -0.05
C ALA A 53 7.66 7.47 1.35
N GLN A 54 6.73 7.34 2.29
CA GLN A 54 7.00 6.89 3.65
C GLN A 54 6.36 5.52 3.90
N LYS A 55 7.16 4.53 4.31
CA LYS A 55 6.66 3.22 4.73
C LYS A 55 6.29 3.24 6.21
N THR A 56 5.08 2.80 6.55
CA THR A 56 4.60 2.62 7.91
C THR A 56 4.16 1.18 8.14
N VAL A 57 4.62 0.60 9.25
CA VAL A 57 4.20 -0.73 9.69
C VAL A 57 3.08 -0.59 10.72
N VAL A 58 1.93 -1.20 10.44
CA VAL A 58 0.80 -1.26 11.37
C VAL A 58 1.03 -2.40 12.36
N ARG A 59 1.34 -2.05 13.61
CA ARG A 59 1.79 -3.02 14.62
C ARG A 59 0.66 -3.97 15.03
N GLY A 60 0.98 -5.26 15.07
CA GLY A 60 0.08 -6.34 15.42
C GLY A 60 -1.08 -6.54 14.44
N ALA A 61 -0.99 -6.05 13.21
CA ALA A 61 -1.96 -6.28 12.13
C ALA A 61 -1.40 -7.21 11.06
N GLY A 62 -2.26 -8.04 10.46
CA GLY A 62 -2.03 -8.69 9.18
C GLY A 62 -2.68 -7.93 8.03
N HIS A 63 -3.14 -8.67 7.02
CA HIS A 63 -3.57 -8.12 5.74
C HIS A 63 -4.74 -7.14 5.83
N MET A 64 -5.68 -7.40 6.75
CA MET A 64 -6.86 -6.56 6.95
C MET A 64 -6.57 -5.47 7.99
N SER A 65 -5.42 -4.77 7.84
CA SER A 65 -4.90 -3.82 8.82
C SER A 65 -5.92 -2.74 9.24
N ASN A 66 -6.75 -2.29 8.32
CA ASN A 66 -7.83 -1.33 8.56
C ASN A 66 -8.96 -1.88 9.47
N MET A 67 -9.18 -3.19 9.47
CA MET A 67 -10.16 -3.85 10.33
C MET A 67 -9.54 -4.31 11.66
N GLU A 68 -8.29 -4.74 11.63
CA GLU A 68 -7.57 -5.28 12.79
C GLU A 68 -7.05 -4.19 13.73
N LYS A 69 -6.60 -3.05 13.17
CA LYS A 69 -6.06 -1.89 13.89
C LYS A 69 -6.67 -0.59 13.35
N PRO A 70 -8.00 -0.42 13.44
CA PRO A 70 -8.71 0.72 12.83
C PRO A 70 -8.18 2.07 13.32
N ASP A 71 -7.83 2.19 14.60
CA ASP A 71 -7.32 3.45 15.18
C ASP A 71 -5.98 3.85 14.56
N GLN A 72 -5.02 2.91 14.47
CA GLN A 72 -3.71 3.17 13.86
C GLN A 72 -3.83 3.57 12.38
N VAL A 73 -4.69 2.87 11.62
CA VAL A 73 -4.90 3.18 10.20
C VAL A 73 -5.61 4.52 10.04
N THR A 74 -6.57 4.85 10.89
CA THR A 74 -7.27 6.14 10.86
C THR A 74 -6.31 7.28 11.17
N GLU A 75 -5.46 7.14 12.20
CA GLU A 75 -4.41 8.11 12.53
C GLU A 75 -3.43 8.32 11.37
N LEU A 76 -3.03 7.23 10.71
CA LEU A 76 -2.17 7.28 9.53
C LEU A 76 -2.80 8.08 8.38
N ILE A 77 -4.08 7.82 8.09
CA ILE A 77 -4.84 8.52 7.05
C ILE A 77 -4.98 10.00 7.40
N ILE A 78 -5.40 10.33 8.63
CA ILE A 78 -5.56 11.73 9.07
C ILE A 78 -4.23 12.46 9.01
N GLY A 79 -3.15 11.84 9.50
CA GLY A 79 -1.81 12.40 9.46
C GLY A 79 -1.36 12.69 8.03
N HIS A 80 -1.61 11.77 7.10
CA HIS A 80 -1.28 11.96 5.69
C HIS A 80 -2.07 13.10 5.04
N LEU A 81 -3.37 13.21 5.33
CA LEU A 81 -4.24 14.25 4.74
C LEU A 81 -4.04 15.65 5.34
N THR A 82 -3.40 15.74 6.50
CA THR A 82 -3.17 17.03 7.20
C THR A 82 -1.71 17.49 7.13
N ALA A 83 -0.79 16.61 6.71
CA ALA A 83 0.55 16.99 6.28
C ALA A 83 0.45 17.68 4.90
N GLY A 84 0.67 18.99 4.87
CA GLY A 84 0.39 19.87 3.72
C GLY A 84 1.17 19.58 2.43
#